data_AF-A0A397TU32-F1
#
_entry.id   AF-A0A397TU32-F1
#
_cell.length_a   1.000
_cell.length_b   1.000
_cell.length_c   1.000
_cell.angle_alpha   90.00
_cell.angle_beta   90.00
_cell.angle_gamma   90.00
#
_symmetry.space_group_name_H-M   'P 1'
#
loop_
_entity.id
_entity.type
_entity.pdbx_description
1 polymer ?
#
loop_
_entity_poly.entity_id
_entity_poly.type
_entity_poly.pdbx_seq_one_letter_code
_entity_poly.pdbx_strand_id
1 'polypeptide(L)'
;MHLLYATIILGILHFTFELRQCIHSPKHWIRDVWNYLDVGAILYPVITSVIWLQTSTLPISGVTISILLLELKFLLLFRNIEIIGVYYSLIFEVANKAVSTFAITLGVIIFSFAHSLYIMIGKTNKVSNDLYNSMNIVSNSTSEKPSTINSNMFTSLTTAVFAVYMMLTGDSTYLPTWSLIENPTLAFLIIFFSFFTIIYLMNLFIGLLSNFIDETNTKEMFLLQRAKILAEIELFYMLPYQRRKNNWFPELM
;
A
#
# COMPACT_ATOMS: atom_id res chain seq x y z
N MET A 1 24.36 -3.56 -19.82
CA MET A 1 23.98 -2.57 -20.85
C MET A 1 22.91 -3.08 -21.80
N HIS A 2 23.10 -4.17 -22.55
CA HIS A 2 22.08 -4.70 -23.49
C HIS A 2 20.71 -4.96 -22.83
N LEU A 3 20.68 -5.48 -21.60
CA LEU A 3 19.45 -5.69 -20.84
C LEU A 3 18.69 -4.38 -20.56
N LEU A 4 19.39 -3.27 -20.26
CA LEU A 4 18.77 -1.97 -19.97
C LEU A 4 18.15 -1.34 -21.21
N TYR A 5 18.79 -1.52 -22.37
CA TYR A 5 18.18 -1.11 -23.62
C TYR A 5 16.94 -1.95 -23.94
N ALA A 6 16.98 -3.26 -23.69
CA ALA A 6 15.82 -4.12 -23.86
C ALA A 6 14.65 -3.73 -22.93
N THR A 7 14.92 -3.41 -21.65
CA THR A 7 13.86 -2.97 -20.71
C THR A 7 13.24 -1.65 -21.13
N ILE A 8 14.04 -0.69 -21.62
CA ILE A 8 13.54 0.59 -22.14
C ILE A 8 12.66 0.38 -23.38
N ILE A 9 13.14 -0.42 -24.35
CA ILE A 9 12.38 -0.71 -25.58
C ILE A 9 11.06 -1.40 -25.26
N LEU A 10 11.10 -2.45 -24.43
CA LEU A 10 9.91 -3.20 -24.02
C LEU A 10 8.94 -2.31 -23.24
N GLY A 11 9.45 -1.48 -22.32
CA GLY A 11 8.65 -0.55 -21.54
C GLY A 11 7.94 0.50 -22.40
N ILE A 12 8.65 1.10 -23.36
CA ILE A 12 8.05 2.05 -24.31
C ILE A 12 6.94 1.36 -25.12
N LEU A 13 7.18 0.15 -25.60
CA LEU A 13 6.19 -0.63 -26.34
C LEU A 13 4.92 -0.85 -25.50
N HIS A 14 5.04 -1.34 -24.25
CA HIS A 14 3.88 -1.53 -23.38
C HIS A 14 3.18 -0.23 -23.02
N PHE A 15 3.93 0.85 -22.83
CA PHE A 15 3.35 2.17 -22.57
C PHE A 15 2.46 2.65 -23.72
N THR A 16 2.77 2.29 -24.98
CA THR A 16 1.88 2.64 -26.10
C THR A 16 0.50 1.97 -26.01
N PHE A 17 0.40 0.77 -25.45
CA PHE A 17 -0.88 0.09 -25.25
C PHE A 17 -1.71 0.76 -24.16
N GLU A 18 -1.09 1.06 -23.02
CA GLU A 18 -1.72 1.81 -21.92
C GLU A 18 -2.23 3.18 -22.36
N LEU A 19 -1.41 3.89 -23.15
CA LEU A 19 -1.77 5.21 -23.66
C LEU A 19 -2.98 5.13 -24.61
N ARG A 20 -3.09 4.09 -25.44
CA ARG A 20 -4.27 3.87 -26.29
C ARG A 20 -5.54 3.63 -25.47
N GLN A 21 -5.43 2.84 -24.40
CA GLN A 21 -6.56 2.56 -23.50
C GLN A 21 -7.04 3.82 -22.78
N CYS A 22 -6.09 4.64 -22.31
CA CYS A 22 -6.37 5.93 -21.69
C CYS A 22 -7.06 6.92 -22.65
N ILE A 23 -6.60 7.00 -23.91
CA ILE A 23 -7.25 7.84 -24.94
C ILE A 23 -8.67 7.36 -25.25
N HIS A 24 -8.89 6.05 -25.38
CA HIS A 24 -10.19 5.51 -25.75
C HIS A 24 -11.26 5.73 -24.66
N SER A 25 -10.89 5.56 -23.39
CA SER A 25 -11.84 5.66 -22.27
C SER A 25 -11.23 6.24 -21.00
N PRO A 26 -10.93 7.56 -20.95
CA PRO A 26 -10.15 8.15 -19.85
C PRO A 26 -10.84 8.00 -18.49
N LYS A 27 -12.18 8.12 -18.43
CA LYS A 27 -12.95 7.97 -17.20
C LYS A 27 -12.93 6.53 -16.66
N HIS A 28 -13.01 5.55 -17.55
CA HIS A 28 -12.94 4.14 -17.16
C HIS A 28 -11.52 3.81 -16.69
N TRP A 29 -10.52 4.31 -17.44
CA TRP A 29 -9.11 4.09 -17.16
C TRP A 29 -8.71 4.59 -15.76
N ILE A 30 -9.16 5.79 -15.36
CA ILE A 30 -8.88 6.39 -14.04
C ILE A 30 -9.56 5.61 -12.89
N ARG A 31 -10.66 4.91 -13.14
CA ARG A 31 -11.38 4.18 -12.09
C ARG A 31 -10.79 2.79 -11.84
N ASP A 32 -10.09 2.22 -12.80
CA ASP A 32 -9.52 0.88 -12.69
C ASP A 32 -8.17 0.93 -11.96
N VAL A 33 -8.14 0.34 -10.77
CA VAL A 33 -6.92 0.23 -9.94
C VAL A 33 -5.79 -0.50 -10.67
N TRP A 34 -6.13 -1.46 -11.54
CA TRP A 34 -5.18 -2.27 -12.28
C TRP A 34 -4.27 -1.45 -13.20
N ASN A 35 -4.83 -0.44 -13.86
CA ASN A 35 -4.09 0.38 -14.83
C ASN A 35 -2.97 1.18 -14.14
N TYR A 36 -3.18 1.62 -12.89
CA TYR A 36 -2.14 2.29 -12.11
C TYR A 36 -0.97 1.37 -11.79
N LEU A 37 -1.27 0.12 -11.43
CA LEU A 37 -0.24 -0.88 -11.16
C LEU A 37 0.52 -1.25 -12.43
N ASP A 38 -0.18 -1.40 -13.56
CA ASP A 38 0.42 -1.67 -14.87
C ASP A 38 1.34 -0.53 -15.33
N VAL A 39 0.88 0.72 -15.25
CA VAL A 39 1.71 1.90 -15.55
C VAL A 39 2.89 2.01 -14.60
N GLY A 40 2.71 1.76 -13.30
CA GLY A 40 3.79 1.76 -12.32
C GLY A 40 4.87 0.73 -12.66
N ALA A 41 4.46 -0.50 -12.97
CA ALA A 41 5.35 -1.59 -13.37
C ALA A 41 6.03 -1.37 -14.73
N ILE A 42 5.52 -0.48 -15.58
CA ILE A 42 6.17 -0.08 -16.84
C ILE A 42 7.12 1.10 -16.64
N LEU A 43 6.63 2.19 -16.05
CA LEU A 43 7.38 3.45 -15.93
C LEU A 43 8.57 3.32 -14.99
N TYR A 44 8.40 2.65 -13.86
CA TYR A 44 9.42 2.63 -12.82
C TYR A 44 10.68 1.85 -13.24
N PRO A 45 10.59 0.66 -13.87
CA PRO A 45 11.74 -0.01 -14.49
C PRO A 45 12.40 0.79 -15.63
N VAL A 46 11.62 1.53 -16.44
CA VAL A 46 12.17 2.38 -17.51
C VAL A 46 12.97 3.53 -16.92
N ILE A 47 12.41 4.25 -15.94
CA ILE A 47 13.07 5.39 -15.27
C ILE A 47 14.37 4.92 -14.60
N THR A 48 14.32 3.82 -13.86
CA THR A 48 15.50 3.26 -13.19
C THR A 48 16.57 2.80 -14.19
N SER A 49 16.17 2.25 -15.33
CA SER A 49 17.10 1.89 -16.42
C SER A 49 17.75 3.13 -17.04
N VAL A 50 17.01 4.22 -17.24
CA VAL A 50 17.53 5.49 -17.76
C VAL A 50 18.50 6.13 -16.76
N ILE A 51 18.14 6.20 -15.48
CA ILE A 51 19.00 6.74 -14.42
C ILE A 51 20.30 5.94 -14.34
N TRP A 52 20.22 4.60 -14.37
CA TRP A 52 21.41 3.76 -14.31
C TRP A 52 22.32 3.96 -15.53
N LEU A 53 21.78 4.20 -16.73
CA LEU A 53 22.58 4.56 -17.91
C LEU A 53 23.27 5.93 -17.76
N GLN A 54 22.65 6.89 -17.09
CA GLN A 54 23.19 8.24 -16.92
C GLN A 54 24.28 8.31 -15.85
N THR A 55 24.03 7.74 -14.67
CA THR A 55 24.95 7.85 -13.53
C THR A 55 26.03 6.77 -13.51
N SER A 56 25.90 5.71 -14.33
CA SER A 56 26.76 4.51 -14.34
C SER A 56 26.85 3.78 -12.99
N THR A 57 26.11 4.23 -11.99
CA THR A 57 26.00 3.66 -10.65
C THR A 57 24.62 3.05 -10.48
N LEU A 58 24.53 1.93 -9.77
CA LEU A 58 23.27 1.23 -9.54
C LEU A 58 22.45 1.96 -8.47
N PRO A 59 21.27 2.54 -8.81
CA PRO A 59 20.37 3.08 -7.79
C PRO A 59 19.65 1.94 -7.08
N ILE A 60 20.22 1.44 -5.98
CA ILE A 60 19.73 0.24 -5.26
C ILE A 60 18.23 0.36 -4.92
N SER A 61 17.81 1.48 -4.32
CA SER A 61 16.41 1.72 -3.95
C SER A 61 15.46 1.71 -5.15
N GLY A 62 15.89 2.30 -6.28
CA GLY A 62 15.15 2.26 -7.53
C GLY A 62 15.02 0.83 -8.05
N VAL A 63 16.11 0.07 -8.11
CA VAL A 63 16.05 -1.31 -8.59
C VAL A 63 15.15 -2.17 -7.70
N THR A 64 15.20 -2.03 -6.38
CA THR A 64 14.34 -2.79 -5.46
C THR A 64 12.86 -2.55 -5.71
N ILE A 65 12.42 -1.29 -5.84
CA ILE A 65 11.01 -0.97 -6.08
C ILE A 65 10.59 -1.42 -7.50
N SER A 66 11.47 -1.30 -8.50
CA SER A 66 11.23 -1.83 -9.85
C SER A 66 10.95 -3.33 -9.83
N ILE A 67 11.79 -4.10 -9.14
CA ILE A 67 11.66 -5.56 -9.03
C ILE A 67 10.33 -5.91 -8.37
N LEU A 68 10.01 -5.26 -7.24
CA LEU A 68 8.75 -5.51 -6.53
C LEU A 68 7.53 -5.24 -7.41
N LEU A 69 7.51 -4.14 -8.17
CA LEU A 69 6.40 -3.83 -9.07
C LEU A 69 6.27 -4.84 -10.23
N LEU A 70 7.39 -5.28 -10.80
CA LEU A 70 7.42 -6.30 -11.84
C LEU A 70 6.93 -7.66 -11.31
N GLU A 71 7.33 -8.05 -10.10
CA GLU A 71 6.88 -9.29 -9.46
C GLU A 71 5.39 -9.25 -9.11
N LEU A 72 4.88 -8.10 -8.62
CA LEU A 72 3.44 -7.91 -8.44
C LEU A 72 2.70 -8.01 -9.78
N LYS A 73 3.19 -7.37 -10.85
CA LYS A 73 2.58 -7.48 -12.19
C LYS A 73 2.58 -8.93 -12.68
N PHE A 74 3.66 -9.68 -12.43
CA PHE A 74 3.73 -11.09 -12.75
C PHE A 74 2.64 -11.90 -12.03
N LEU A 75 2.40 -11.65 -10.73
CA LEU A 75 1.33 -12.30 -9.99
C LEU A 75 -0.06 -12.03 -10.59
N LEU A 76 -0.30 -10.82 -11.12
CA LEU A 76 -1.57 -10.46 -11.74
C LEU A 76 -1.85 -11.19 -13.06
N LEU A 77 -0.83 -11.71 -13.73
CA LEU A 77 -1.04 -12.52 -14.93
C LEU A 77 -1.84 -13.80 -14.63
N PHE A 78 -1.74 -14.33 -13.41
CA PHE A 78 -2.48 -15.53 -12.99
C PHE A 78 -4.00 -15.32 -12.87
N ARG A 79 -4.46 -14.07 -12.90
CA ARG A 79 -5.87 -13.70 -12.88
C ARG A 79 -6.68 -14.29 -14.04
N ASN A 80 -6.04 -14.57 -15.17
CA ASN A 80 -6.70 -15.19 -16.33
C ASN A 80 -6.86 -16.71 -16.21
N ILE A 81 -6.15 -17.36 -15.28
CA ILE A 81 -6.25 -18.81 -15.06
C ILE A 81 -7.48 -19.10 -14.20
N GLU A 82 -8.25 -20.13 -14.54
CA GLU A 82 -9.50 -20.44 -13.84
C GLU A 82 -9.34 -20.75 -12.35
N ILE A 83 -8.36 -21.59 -11.99
CA ILE A 83 -8.14 -22.00 -10.60
C ILE A 83 -7.79 -20.79 -9.71
N ILE A 84 -6.96 -19.89 -10.21
CA ILE A 84 -6.39 -18.77 -9.43
C ILE A 84 -7.25 -17.50 -9.57
N GLY A 85 -7.82 -17.28 -10.76
CA GLY A 85 -8.60 -16.11 -11.12
C GLY A 85 -9.88 -15.97 -10.31
N VAL A 86 -10.50 -17.08 -9.91
CA VAL A 86 -11.66 -17.06 -9.00
C VAL A 86 -11.29 -16.39 -7.67
N TYR A 87 -10.14 -16.76 -7.08
CA TYR A 87 -9.66 -16.13 -5.84
C TYR A 87 -9.29 -14.66 -6.05
N TYR A 88 -8.65 -14.30 -7.16
CA TYR A 88 -8.37 -12.89 -7.48
C TYR A 88 -9.65 -12.06 -7.61
N SER A 89 -10.68 -12.60 -8.26
CA SER A 89 -11.96 -11.91 -8.43
C SER A 89 -12.63 -11.65 -7.09
N LEU A 90 -12.60 -12.63 -6.18
CA LEU A 90 -13.12 -12.52 -4.82
C LEU A 90 -12.32 -11.49 -4.00
N ILE A 91 -10.98 -11.58 -3.98
CA ILE A 91 -10.13 -10.65 -3.23
C ILE A 91 -10.36 -9.21 -3.71
N PHE A 92 -10.44 -8.99 -5.01
CA PHE A 92 -10.65 -7.67 -5.58
C PHE A 92 -12.03 -7.10 -5.24
N GLU A 93 -13.08 -7.91 -5.36
CA GLU A 93 -14.45 -7.46 -5.09
C GLU A 93 -14.65 -7.12 -3.61
N VAL A 94 -14.15 -8.00 -2.73
CA VAL A 94 -14.15 -7.75 -1.28
C VAL A 94 -13.32 -6.51 -0.95
N ALA A 95 -12.15 -6.32 -1.58
CA ALA A 95 -11.35 -5.12 -1.40
C ALA A 95 -12.10 -3.84 -1.84
N ASN A 96 -12.78 -3.87 -2.97
CA ASN A 96 -13.46 -2.69 -3.50
C ASN A 96 -14.69 -2.31 -2.66
N LYS A 97 -15.51 -3.30 -2.25
CA LYS A 97 -16.74 -3.07 -1.47
C LYS A 97 -16.51 -2.88 0.02
N ALA A 98 -15.78 -3.81 0.64
CA ALA A 98 -15.62 -3.88 2.10
C ALA A 98 -14.48 -2.99 2.58
N VAL A 99 -13.32 -3.12 1.94
CA VAL A 99 -12.08 -2.49 2.41
C VAL A 99 -12.08 -0.99 2.15
N SER A 100 -12.71 -0.48 1.10
CA SER A 100 -12.73 0.96 0.82
C SER A 100 -13.35 1.78 1.97
N THR A 101 -14.58 1.44 2.39
CA THR A 101 -15.28 2.17 3.46
C THR A 101 -14.59 1.96 4.81
N PHE A 102 -14.15 0.73 5.09
CA PHE A 102 -13.49 0.38 6.34
C PHE A 102 -12.08 1.00 6.46
N ALA A 103 -11.31 1.05 5.38
CA ALA A 103 -9.96 1.64 5.39
C ALA A 103 -10.01 3.14 5.63
N ILE A 104 -11.04 3.83 5.12
CA ILE A 104 -11.25 5.26 5.39
C ILE A 104 -11.54 5.47 6.88
N THR A 105 -12.46 4.70 7.47
CA THR A 105 -12.76 4.84 8.91
C THR A 105 -11.53 4.51 9.76
N LEU A 106 -10.81 3.44 9.44
CA LEU A 106 -9.55 3.07 10.08
C LEU A 106 -8.50 4.18 9.99
N GLY A 107 -8.34 4.79 8.81
CA GLY A 107 -7.41 5.90 8.60
C GLY A 107 -7.72 7.11 9.46
N VAL A 108 -9.01 7.49 9.57
CA VAL A 108 -9.45 8.59 10.45
C VAL A 108 -9.17 8.27 11.91
N ILE A 109 -9.40 7.02 12.34
CA ILE A 109 -9.13 6.55 13.70
C ILE A 109 -7.63 6.63 14.00
N ILE A 110 -6.79 6.06 13.14
CA ILE A 110 -5.32 6.08 13.30
C ILE A 110 -4.83 7.52 13.39
N PHE A 111 -5.30 8.41 12.51
CA PHE A 111 -4.92 9.82 12.54
C PHE A 111 -5.33 10.52 13.84
N SER A 112 -6.55 10.28 14.32
CA SER A 112 -7.08 10.89 15.55
C SER A 112 -6.29 10.48 16.79
N PHE A 113 -5.96 9.18 16.90
CA PHE A 113 -5.15 8.66 18.00
C PHE A 113 -3.69 9.11 17.89
N ALA A 114 -3.11 9.09 16.68
CA ALA A 114 -1.75 9.58 16.45
C ALA A 114 -1.61 11.05 16.84
N HIS A 115 -2.57 11.89 16.46
CA HIS A 115 -2.56 13.30 16.82
C HIS A 115 -2.70 13.51 18.34
N SER A 116 -3.60 12.78 18.99
CA SER A 116 -3.80 12.86 20.45
C SER A 116 -2.56 12.41 21.24
N LEU A 117 -1.98 11.26 20.86
CA LEU A 117 -0.77 10.73 21.48
C LEU A 117 0.45 11.60 21.19
N TYR A 118 0.57 12.16 19.98
CA TYR A 118 1.61 13.10 19.62
C TYR A 118 1.59 14.34 20.53
N ILE A 119 0.43 14.92 20.78
CA ILE A 119 0.31 16.09 21.67
C ILE A 119 0.66 15.70 23.11
N MET A 120 0.13 14.58 23.59
CA MET A 120 0.32 14.15 24.97
C MET A 120 1.78 13.79 25.26
N ILE A 121 2.32 12.81 24.52
CA ILE A 121 3.67 12.28 24.72
C ILE A 121 4.73 13.28 24.26
N GLY A 122 4.47 14.00 23.16
CA GLY A 122 5.40 15.01 22.64
C GLY A 122 5.61 16.17 23.60
N LYS A 123 4.60 16.56 24.37
CA LYS A 123 4.73 17.62 25.40
C LYS A 123 5.52 17.12 26.61
N THR A 124 5.24 15.91 27.10
CA THR A 124 5.98 15.30 28.22
C THR A 124 7.47 15.17 27.91
N ASN A 125 7.82 14.78 26.69
CA ASN A 125 9.20 14.68 26.23
C ASN A 125 9.96 16.00 26.18
N LYS A 126 9.30 17.11 25.84
CA LYS A 126 9.94 18.43 25.84
C LYS A 126 10.27 18.86 27.26
N VAL A 127 9.31 18.70 28.18
CA VAL A 127 9.49 19.04 29.59
C VAL A 127 10.63 18.23 30.23
N SER A 128 10.72 16.93 29.95
CA SER A 128 11.80 16.10 30.48
C SER A 128 13.16 16.46 29.90
N ASN A 129 13.28 16.67 28.58
CA ASN A 129 14.54 17.09 27.95
C ASN A 129 15.02 18.46 28.47
N ASP A 130 14.11 19.41 28.68
CA ASP A 130 14.45 20.72 29.23
C ASP A 130 14.96 20.59 30.68
N LEU A 131 14.33 19.73 31.49
CA LEU A 131 14.76 19.44 32.86
C LEU A 131 16.16 18.80 32.88
N TYR A 132 16.40 17.79 32.04
CA TYR A 132 17.71 17.11 31.94
C TYR A 132 18.82 18.05 31.45
N ASN A 133 18.55 18.88 30.44
CA ASN A 133 19.52 19.86 29.96
C ASN A 133 19.82 20.92 31.03
N SER A 134 18.81 21.36 31.79
CA SER A 134 19.01 22.29 32.91
C SER A 134 19.86 21.67 34.04
N MET A 135 19.64 20.38 34.34
CA MET A 135 20.36 19.66 35.39
C MET A 135 21.82 19.41 34.99
N ASN A 136 22.08 19.04 33.73
CA ASN A 136 23.43 18.83 33.20
C ASN A 136 24.26 20.12 33.10
N ILE A 137 23.63 21.29 32.91
CA ILE A 137 24.35 22.58 32.97
C ILE A 137 24.83 22.89 34.41
N VAL A 138 24.10 22.41 35.43
CA VAL A 138 24.47 22.59 36.84
C VAL A 138 25.53 21.57 37.29
N SER A 139 25.55 20.36 36.70
CA SER A 139 26.52 19.32 37.02
C SER A 139 27.52 19.09 35.87
N ASN A 140 28.59 19.89 35.83
CA ASN A 140 29.75 19.61 34.98
C ASN A 140 30.50 18.36 35.48
N SER A 141 30.08 17.17 35.06
CA SER A 141 30.89 15.95 35.11
C SER A 141 30.43 14.94 34.07
N THR A 142 31.35 14.64 33.16
CA THR A 142 31.45 13.57 32.15
C THR A 142 30.36 12.48 32.11
N SER A 143 29.72 12.42 30.94
CA SER A 143 29.40 11.22 30.14
C SER A 143 28.92 9.96 30.88
N GLU A 144 27.62 9.68 30.76
CA GLU A 144 27.12 8.54 29.99
C GLU A 144 25.62 8.74 29.73
N LYS A 145 25.27 8.90 28.45
CA LYS A 145 23.88 8.89 27.99
C LYS A 145 23.35 7.47 28.27
N PRO A 146 22.28 7.25 29.06
CA PRO A 146 21.67 5.93 29.10
C PRO A 146 21.09 5.65 27.71
N SER A 147 21.78 4.81 26.97
CA SER A 147 21.50 4.42 25.58
C SER A 147 20.35 3.41 25.49
N THR A 148 19.27 3.65 26.23
CA THR A 148 18.03 2.85 26.21
C THR A 148 16.80 3.75 26.34
N ILE A 149 16.84 4.95 25.76
CA ILE A 149 15.60 5.66 25.43
C ILE A 149 15.17 5.08 24.09
N ASN A 150 14.21 4.15 24.09
CA ASN A 150 13.48 3.78 22.87
C ASN A 150 13.20 5.07 22.11
N SER A 151 13.73 5.21 20.90
CA SER A 151 13.63 6.42 20.11
C SER A 151 12.17 6.84 20.05
N ASN A 152 11.80 7.89 20.78
CA ASN A 152 10.40 8.25 20.92
C ASN A 152 9.86 8.68 19.55
N MET A 153 9.04 7.81 18.95
CA MET A 153 8.43 8.04 17.65
C MET A 153 7.33 9.10 17.70
N PHE A 154 6.94 9.59 18.87
CA PHE A 154 5.96 10.68 19.03
C PHE A 154 6.61 12.08 19.00
N THR A 155 7.84 12.20 18.47
CA THR A 155 8.54 13.49 18.30
C THR A 155 8.05 14.27 17.07
N SER A 156 7.57 13.57 16.04
CA SER A 156 6.96 14.17 14.85
C SER A 156 5.61 13.51 14.55
N LEU A 157 4.68 14.26 13.93
CA LEU A 157 3.36 13.74 13.59
C LEU A 157 3.45 12.54 12.62
N THR A 158 4.39 12.57 11.68
CA THR A 158 4.59 11.49 10.69
C THR A 158 5.03 10.19 11.35
N THR A 159 6.01 10.27 12.26
CA THR A 159 6.47 9.11 13.04
C THR A 159 5.42 8.65 14.06
N ALA A 160 4.57 9.56 14.56
CA ALA A 160 3.46 9.22 15.45
C ALA A 160 2.37 8.42 14.72
N VAL A 161 2.02 8.79 13.48
CA VAL A 161 1.08 8.02 12.65
C VAL A 161 1.63 6.61 12.40
N PHE A 162 2.93 6.50 12.09
CA PHE A 162 3.58 5.20 11.91
C PHE A 162 3.57 4.36 13.20
N ALA A 163 3.87 4.96 14.35
CA ALA A 163 3.82 4.28 15.63
C ALA A 163 2.43 3.75 15.95
N VAL A 164 1.38 4.56 15.75
CA VAL A 164 -0.01 4.12 15.96
C VAL A 164 -0.44 3.01 15.00
N TYR A 165 0.03 3.06 13.75
CA TYR A 165 -0.17 1.95 12.81
C TYR A 165 0.47 0.64 13.30
N MET A 166 1.71 0.69 13.81
CA MET A 166 2.36 -0.50 14.38
C MET A 166 1.67 -0.97 15.69
N MET A 167 1.13 -0.04 16.48
CA MET A 167 0.31 -0.39 17.65
C MET A 167 -0.98 -1.11 17.27
N LEU A 168 -1.54 -0.86 16.08
CA LEU A 168 -2.71 -1.58 15.56
C LEU A 168 -2.43 -3.08 15.39
N THR A 169 -1.19 -3.45 15.05
CA THR A 169 -0.76 -4.85 14.92
C THR A 169 -0.41 -5.50 16.27
N GLY A 170 -0.62 -4.78 17.38
CA GLY A 170 -0.32 -5.23 18.75
C GLY A 170 1.10 -4.93 19.22
N ASP A 171 1.91 -4.22 18.43
CA ASP A 171 3.28 -3.86 18.82
C ASP A 171 3.27 -2.59 19.68
N SER A 172 3.59 -2.75 20.96
CA SER A 172 3.64 -1.66 21.95
C SER A 172 5.05 -1.11 22.21
N THR A 173 6.07 -1.59 21.48
CA THR A 173 7.48 -1.20 21.69
C THR A 173 7.74 0.31 21.57
N TYR A 174 6.89 1.00 20.82
CA TYR A 174 6.99 2.44 20.56
C TYR A 174 6.45 3.33 21.69
N LEU A 175 5.77 2.75 22.69
CA LEU A 175 5.27 3.49 23.85
C LEU A 175 6.37 3.65 24.90
N PRO A 176 6.65 4.89 25.37
CA PRO A 176 7.59 5.09 26.47
C PRO A 176 7.03 4.54 27.79
N THR A 177 7.71 3.53 28.35
CA THR A 177 7.28 2.81 29.57
C THR A 177 7.15 3.71 30.80
N TRP A 178 7.99 4.73 30.92
CA TRP A 178 7.98 5.71 32.02
C TRP A 178 6.78 6.67 31.95
N SER A 179 6.32 7.02 30.75
CA SER A 179 5.21 7.97 30.57
C SER A 179 3.86 7.41 31.00
N LEU A 180 3.70 6.07 30.98
CA LEU A 180 2.49 5.35 31.36
C LEU A 180 2.16 5.45 32.85
N ILE A 181 3.18 5.51 33.72
CA ILE A 181 3.01 5.54 35.18
C ILE A 181 2.72 6.97 35.65
N GLU A 182 3.33 7.95 35.00
CA GLU A 182 3.26 9.37 35.41
C GLU A 182 1.93 10.03 35.03
N ASN A 183 1.26 9.56 33.97
CA ASN A 183 0.09 10.23 33.40
C ASN A 183 -1.12 9.29 33.31
N PRO A 184 -2.10 9.36 34.24
CA PRO A 184 -3.28 8.48 34.21
C PRO A 184 -4.11 8.67 32.93
N THR A 185 -4.13 9.89 32.38
CA THR A 185 -4.83 10.20 31.12
C THR A 185 -4.21 9.47 29.91
N LEU A 186 -2.88 9.28 29.91
CA LEU A 186 -2.19 8.54 28.85
C LEU A 186 -2.52 7.05 28.94
N ALA A 187 -2.48 6.49 30.16
CA ALA A 187 -2.86 5.10 30.41
C ALA A 187 -4.29 4.83 29.95
N PHE A 188 -5.23 5.72 30.28
CA PHE A 188 -6.62 5.63 29.83
C PHE A 188 -6.73 5.65 28.29
N LEU A 189 -6.03 6.58 27.62
CA LEU A 189 -6.06 6.70 26.15
C LEU A 189 -5.55 5.42 25.47
N ILE A 190 -4.51 4.79 26.01
CA ILE A 190 -3.92 3.56 25.46
C ILE A 190 -4.82 2.34 25.70
N ILE A 191 -5.43 2.22 26.88
CA ILE A 191 -6.42 1.16 27.17
C ILE A 191 -7.62 1.30 26.23
N PHE A 192 -8.13 2.53 26.08
CA PHE A 192 -9.24 2.83 25.17
C PHE A 192 -8.89 2.52 23.71
N PHE A 193 -7.70 2.92 23.27
CA PHE A 193 -7.18 2.59 21.94
C PHE A 193 -7.14 1.07 21.71
N SER A 194 -6.53 0.32 22.64
CA SER A 194 -6.38 -1.14 22.53
C SER A 194 -7.72 -1.85 22.46
N PHE A 195 -8.67 -1.48 23.33
CA PHE A 195 -10.04 -2.02 23.29
C PHE A 195 -10.70 -1.74 21.93
N PHE A 196 -10.60 -0.50 21.44
CA PHE A 196 -11.27 -0.10 20.22
C PHE A 196 -10.63 -0.71 18.96
N THR A 197 -9.30 -0.80 18.87
CA THR A 197 -8.63 -1.28 17.66
C THR A 197 -8.52 -2.81 17.61
N ILE A 198 -8.02 -3.43 18.68
CA ILE A 198 -7.77 -4.88 18.72
C ILE A 198 -9.08 -5.66 18.87
N ILE A 199 -9.98 -5.20 19.74
CA ILE A 199 -11.19 -5.97 20.04
C ILE A 199 -12.34 -5.58 19.11
N TYR A 200 -12.63 -4.29 18.94
CA TYR A 200 -13.77 -3.90 18.12
C TYR A 200 -13.44 -3.90 16.63
N LEU A 201 -12.40 -3.16 16.22
CA LEU A 201 -12.16 -2.87 14.81
C LEU A 201 -11.61 -4.08 14.03
N MET A 202 -10.67 -4.84 14.58
CA MET A 202 -10.19 -6.08 13.92
C MET A 202 -11.28 -7.13 13.79
N ASN A 203 -12.09 -7.33 14.84
CA ASN A 203 -13.18 -8.30 14.78
C ASN A 203 -14.30 -7.85 13.83
N LEU A 204 -14.61 -6.55 13.79
CA LEU A 204 -15.52 -5.98 12.80
C LEU A 204 -14.99 -6.19 11.39
N PHE A 205 -13.69 -5.98 11.15
CA PHE A 205 -13.07 -6.20 9.85
C PHE A 205 -13.23 -7.64 9.36
N ILE A 206 -12.90 -8.59 10.24
CA ILE A 206 -13.02 -10.02 9.93
C ILE A 206 -14.48 -10.39 9.65
N GLY A 207 -15.42 -9.89 10.46
CA GLY A 207 -16.86 -10.13 10.27
C GLY A 207 -17.39 -9.54 8.95
N LEU A 208 -16.99 -8.32 8.60
CA LEU A 208 -17.32 -7.72 7.31
C LEU A 208 -16.75 -8.56 6.16
N LEU A 209 -15.47 -8.94 6.23
CA LEU A 209 -14.83 -9.75 5.19
C LEU A 209 -15.57 -11.08 4.98
N SER A 210 -15.93 -11.78 6.07
CA SER A 210 -16.68 -13.03 6.03
C SER A 210 -18.03 -12.85 5.33
N ASN A 211 -18.81 -11.84 5.71
CA ASN A 211 -20.12 -11.58 5.13
C ASN A 211 -20.02 -11.29 3.62
N PHE A 212 -19.05 -10.48 3.20
CA PHE A 212 -18.86 -10.18 1.78
C PHE A 212 -18.40 -11.41 0.98
N ILE A 213 -17.58 -12.28 1.57
CA ILE A 213 -17.18 -13.52 0.92
C ILE A 213 -18.40 -14.41 0.65
N ASP A 214 -19.27 -14.57 1.65
CA ASP A 214 -20.45 -15.45 1.57
C ASP A 214 -21.51 -14.95 0.57
N GLU A 215 -21.65 -13.63 0.41
CA GLU A 215 -22.62 -13.02 -0.52
C GLU A 215 -22.16 -13.07 -2.00
N THR A 216 -20.86 -13.22 -2.25
CA THR A 216 -20.31 -13.09 -3.61
C THR A 216 -20.41 -14.37 -4.44
N ASN A 217 -21.06 -14.30 -5.62
CA ASN A 217 -21.02 -15.39 -6.59
C ASN A 217 -19.69 -15.39 -7.38
N THR A 218 -18.73 -16.15 -6.86
CA THR A 218 -17.34 -16.16 -7.32
C THR A 218 -17.17 -16.58 -8.79
N LYS A 219 -18.04 -17.45 -9.33
CA LYS A 219 -17.95 -17.91 -10.72
C LYS A 219 -18.39 -16.85 -11.72
N GLU A 220 -19.50 -16.18 -11.46
CA GLU A 220 -20.02 -15.12 -12.34
C GLU A 220 -19.04 -13.94 -12.40
N MET A 221 -18.48 -13.56 -11.26
CA MET A 221 -17.50 -12.48 -11.15
C MET A 221 -16.22 -12.79 -11.94
N PHE A 222 -15.73 -14.03 -11.84
CA PHE A 222 -14.59 -14.49 -12.61
C PHE A 222 -14.87 -14.46 -14.13
N LEU A 223 -16.04 -14.93 -14.58
CA LEU A 223 -16.41 -14.90 -16.00
C LEU A 223 -16.50 -13.47 -16.53
N LEU A 224 -17.09 -12.56 -15.75
CA LEU A 224 -17.17 -11.14 -16.09
C LEU A 224 -15.78 -10.49 -16.17
N GLN A 225 -14.89 -10.83 -15.24
CA GLN A 225 -13.50 -10.36 -15.26
C GLN A 225 -12.74 -10.88 -16.50
N ARG A 226 -12.90 -12.15 -16.85
CA ARG A 226 -12.31 -12.71 -18.07
C ARG A 226 -12.87 -12.07 -19.33
N ALA A 227 -14.17 -11.82 -19.39
CA ALA A 227 -14.79 -11.13 -20.53
C ALA A 227 -14.22 -9.71 -20.71
N LYS A 228 -14.00 -8.97 -19.61
CA LYS A 228 -13.35 -7.65 -19.66
C LYS A 228 -11.93 -7.72 -20.21
N ILE A 229 -11.11 -8.65 -19.70
CA ILE A 229 -9.73 -8.85 -20.17
C ILE A 229 -9.73 -9.21 -21.66
N LEU A 230 -10.64 -10.08 -22.10
CA LEU A 230 -10.74 -10.48 -23.50
C LEU A 230 -11.13 -9.31 -24.41
N ALA A 231 -12.11 -8.51 -24.01
CA ALA A 231 -12.53 -7.32 -24.74
C ALA A 231 -11.39 -6.29 -24.86
N GLU A 232 -10.60 -6.12 -23.80
CA GLU A 232 -9.43 -5.25 -23.81
C GLU A 232 -8.35 -5.73 -24.79
N ILE A 233 -8.08 -7.04 -24.80
CA ILE A 233 -7.14 -7.65 -25.76
C ILE A 233 -7.63 -7.44 -27.19
N GLU A 234 -8.92 -7.65 -27.45
CA GLU A 234 -9.50 -7.43 -28.78
C GLU A 234 -9.37 -5.98 -29.24
N LEU A 235 -9.60 -5.03 -28.35
CA LEU A 235 -9.67 -3.61 -28.72
C LEU A 235 -8.28 -2.99 -28.87
N PHE A 236 -7.34 -3.31 -27.97
CA PHE A 236 -6.08 -2.58 -27.86
C PHE A 236 -4.84 -3.37 -28.30
N TYR A 237 -4.86 -4.70 -28.16
CA TYR A 237 -3.71 -5.55 -28.44
C TYR A 237 -3.77 -6.24 -29.81
N MET A 238 -4.96 -6.53 -30.33
CA MET A 238 -5.11 -7.18 -31.63
C MET A 238 -4.97 -6.22 -32.82
N LEU A 239 -4.30 -6.70 -33.87
CA LEU A 239 -4.20 -5.99 -35.14
C LEU A 239 -5.49 -6.17 -35.97
N PRO A 240 -5.81 -5.22 -36.89
CA PRO A 240 -7.04 -5.26 -37.67
C PRO A 240 -7.24 -6.56 -38.48
N TYR A 241 -6.15 -7.21 -38.91
CA TYR A 241 -6.24 -8.49 -39.62
C TYR A 241 -6.57 -9.68 -38.70
N GLN A 242 -6.14 -9.64 -37.43
CA GLN A 242 -6.43 -10.70 -36.45
C GLN A 242 -7.92 -10.71 -36.07
N ARG A 243 -8.52 -9.52 -35.94
CA ARG A 243 -9.94 -9.35 -35.65
C ARG A 243 -10.88 -9.84 -36.75
N ARG A 244 -10.40 -9.94 -37.99
CA ARG A 244 -11.17 -10.39 -39.16
C ARG A 244 -11.01 -11.89 -39.45
N LYS A 245 -10.29 -12.64 -38.60
CA LYS A 245 -10.16 -14.09 -38.78
C LYS A 245 -11.44 -14.80 -38.34
N ASN A 246 -12.15 -15.39 -39.31
CA ASN A 246 -13.35 -16.18 -39.07
C ASN A 246 -13.13 -17.34 -38.07
N ASN A 247 -11.92 -17.92 -38.03
CA ASN A 247 -11.60 -19.01 -37.08
C ASN A 247 -11.53 -18.54 -35.62
N TRP A 248 -11.32 -17.25 -35.37
CA TRP A 248 -11.22 -16.67 -34.02
C TRP A 248 -12.50 -15.93 -33.64
N PHE A 249 -13.17 -15.34 -34.63
CA PHE A 249 -14.45 -14.64 -34.50
C PHE A 249 -15.43 -15.21 -35.53
N PRO A 250 -16.06 -16.36 -35.24
CA PRO A 250 -17.04 -16.94 -36.13
C PRO A 250 -18.27 -16.05 -36.21
N GLU A 251 -18.78 -15.83 -37.42
CA GLU A 251 -20.06 -15.17 -37.62
C GLU A 251 -21.17 -16.03 -36.99
N LEU A 252 -21.92 -15.44 -36.05
CA LEU A 252 -23.10 -16.08 -35.47
C LEU A 252 -24.17 -16.08 -36.57
N MET A 253 -24.42 -17.25 -37.17
CA MET A 253 -25.56 -17.47 -38.09
C MET A 253 -26.89 -17.41 -37.36
#